data_AF-A0A943VTU3-F1
#
_entry.id   AF-A0A943VTU3-F1
#
_cell.length_a   1.000
_cell.length_b   1.000
_cell.length_c   1.000
_cell.angle_alpha   90.00
_cell.angle_beta   90.00
_cell.angle_gamma   90.00
#
_symmetry.space_group_name_H-M   'P 1'
#
loop_
_entity.id
_entity.type
_entity.pdbx_description
1 polymer ?
#
loop_
_entity_poly.entity_id
_entity_poly.type
_entity_poly.pdbx_seq_one_letter_code
_entity_poly.pdbx_strand_id
1 'polypeptide(L)'
;MGRKSIPSKVERQLYAESMGRCMNPNCNIELFTGNGDISEKAHIEEYSNTQNNSFENLILLCPNCHTDFDKNGAFTKETVRTWKNERKSLISKVLDVKYTDFDSLKDKIVPLLVANKILYETYFNKESREGWEKIEPKLIANNEYIKLILESNLHLFQTSRYTEYSNLHIVQKFISHIDEFRDTRSDAEKIRYILFPNEINSIFGIAPIDSDDIYSNTETIAALMSLNVITSCKLGIPKPSIVLGNGEEILLSDIPRLRQLCYDHKAFRKKGVNLKSLNWALKYIVNRGKRFEFSDKTLTLIKVNNKRIKFVYEYCFGKEYITSIENINFDAIVNLYNWNGGNSISSDAKELAFEFGIELYTLGEFYGFIRGI
;
A
#
# COMPACT_ATOMS: atom_id res chain seq x y z
N MET A 1 -2.55 50.29 14.16
CA MET A 1 -2.21 48.86 14.34
C MET A 1 -2.49 48.15 13.02
N GLY A 2 -1.52 47.39 12.48
CA GLY A 2 -1.71 46.65 11.23
C GLY A 2 -2.71 45.49 11.39
N ARG A 3 -3.34 45.08 10.29
CA ARG A 3 -4.21 43.88 10.22
C ARG A 3 -3.43 42.66 10.71
N LYS A 4 -3.95 41.93 11.68
CA LYS A 4 -3.34 40.65 12.11
C LYS A 4 -3.48 39.63 11.00
N SER A 5 -2.42 38.88 10.71
CA SER A 5 -2.47 37.77 9.75
C SER A 5 -3.45 36.69 10.21
N ILE A 6 -4.01 35.96 9.25
CA ILE A 6 -4.79 34.75 9.55
C ILE A 6 -3.79 33.70 10.06
N PRO A 7 -4.06 33.02 11.19
CA PRO A 7 -3.19 31.96 11.68
C PRO A 7 -3.08 30.83 10.65
N SER A 8 -1.87 30.29 10.43
CA SER A 8 -1.62 29.21 9.46
C SER A 8 -2.53 27.99 9.67
N LYS A 9 -2.78 27.61 10.92
CA LYS A 9 -3.73 26.53 11.26
C LYS A 9 -5.13 26.78 10.67
N VAL A 10 -5.63 28.02 10.75
CA VAL A 10 -6.94 28.39 10.21
C VAL A 10 -6.92 28.35 8.68
N GLU A 11 -5.84 28.81 8.04
CA GLU A 11 -5.70 28.71 6.58
C GLU A 11 -5.74 27.27 6.09
N ARG A 12 -5.02 26.37 6.77
CA ARG A 12 -5.02 24.93 6.44
C ARG A 12 -6.37 24.28 6.64
N GLN A 13 -7.11 24.66 7.68
CA GLN A 13 -8.48 24.19 7.88
C GLN A 13 -9.40 24.65 6.72
N LEU A 14 -9.22 25.86 6.20
CA LEU A 14 -9.98 26.34 5.02
C LEU A 14 -9.61 25.57 3.76
N TYR A 15 -8.32 25.30 3.53
CA TYR A 15 -7.88 24.49 2.39
C TYR A 15 -8.47 23.07 2.45
N ALA A 16 -8.48 22.45 3.63
CA ALA A 16 -9.10 21.14 3.85
C ALA A 16 -10.61 21.19 3.59
N GLU A 17 -11.34 22.12 4.22
CA GLU A 17 -12.80 22.28 4.05
C GLU A 17 -13.19 22.53 2.58
N SER A 18 -12.37 23.27 1.83
CA SER A 18 -12.63 23.55 0.42
C SER A 18 -12.54 22.31 -0.48
N MET A 19 -11.78 21.28 -0.08
CA MET A 19 -11.37 20.16 -0.93
C MET A 19 -10.85 20.63 -2.31
N GLY A 20 -10.16 21.78 -2.34
CA GLY A 20 -9.54 22.34 -3.54
C GLY A 20 -10.49 23.05 -4.49
N ARG A 21 -11.72 23.36 -4.07
CA ARG A 21 -12.73 24.01 -4.91
C ARG A 21 -13.34 25.24 -4.24
N CYS A 22 -13.77 26.20 -5.06
CA CYS A 22 -14.50 27.38 -4.61
C CYS A 22 -15.71 26.96 -3.78
N MET A 23 -15.87 27.56 -2.59
CA MET A 23 -16.94 27.18 -1.68
C MET A 23 -18.31 27.75 -2.06
N ASN A 24 -18.38 28.66 -3.04
CA ASN A 24 -19.66 29.02 -3.68
C ASN A 24 -20.23 27.79 -4.42
N PRO A 25 -21.42 27.28 -4.03
CA PRO A 25 -22.01 26.06 -4.57
C PRO A 25 -22.30 26.13 -6.08
N ASN A 26 -22.54 27.33 -6.63
CA ASN A 26 -22.83 27.53 -8.05
C ASN A 26 -21.57 27.69 -8.91
N CYS A 27 -20.38 27.80 -8.28
CA CYS A 27 -19.11 28.01 -8.98
C CYS A 27 -18.30 26.72 -9.05
N ASN A 28 -17.94 26.17 -7.88
CA ASN A 28 -17.22 24.91 -7.73
C ASN A 28 -15.93 24.75 -8.58
N ILE A 29 -15.33 25.84 -9.06
CA ILE A 29 -14.09 25.78 -9.84
C ILE A 29 -12.93 25.31 -8.98
N GLU A 30 -11.94 24.66 -9.60
CA GLU A 30 -10.70 24.26 -8.93
C GLU A 30 -9.87 25.49 -8.56
N LEU A 31 -9.43 25.56 -7.30
CA LEU A 31 -8.68 26.70 -6.77
C LEU A 31 -7.16 26.53 -6.88
N PHE A 32 -6.70 25.28 -6.91
CA PHE A 32 -5.29 24.93 -6.89
C PHE A 32 -4.95 24.19 -8.19
N THR A 33 -4.49 24.94 -9.18
CA THR A 33 -4.23 24.40 -10.54
C THR A 33 -2.74 24.46 -10.86
N GLY A 34 -2.33 23.85 -11.97
CA GLY A 34 -0.96 23.97 -12.48
C GLY A 34 -0.52 25.42 -12.77
N ASN A 35 -1.48 26.34 -12.91
CA ASN A 35 -1.24 27.77 -13.11
C ASN A 35 -1.08 28.57 -11.81
N GLY A 36 -1.18 27.91 -10.64
CA GLY A 36 -1.02 28.51 -9.33
C GLY A 36 -2.24 28.37 -8.42
N ASP A 37 -2.12 28.95 -7.23
CA ASP A 37 -3.18 29.10 -6.23
C ASP A 37 -3.98 30.38 -6.52
N ILE A 38 -5.23 30.23 -6.93
CA ILE A 38 -6.17 31.34 -7.14
C ILE A 38 -7.14 31.53 -5.97
N SER A 39 -6.92 30.84 -4.85
CA SER A 39 -7.81 30.90 -3.70
C SER A 39 -7.68 32.25 -2.97
N GLU A 40 -8.83 32.80 -2.59
CA GLU A 40 -8.91 34.00 -1.78
C GLU A 40 -9.73 33.71 -0.51
N LYS A 41 -9.25 34.25 0.61
CA LYS A 41 -9.84 34.06 1.94
C LYS A 41 -10.72 35.26 2.24
N ALA A 42 -12.03 35.08 2.16
CA ALA A 42 -13.00 36.13 2.41
C ALA A 42 -13.46 36.09 3.88
N HIS A 43 -13.60 37.27 4.48
CA HIS A 43 -14.20 37.44 5.81
C HIS A 43 -15.72 37.57 5.65
N ILE A 44 -16.49 36.64 6.22
CA ILE A 44 -17.95 36.68 6.16
C ILE A 44 -18.48 37.93 6.90
N GLU A 45 -17.99 38.15 8.12
CA GLU A 45 -18.10 39.43 8.82
C GLU A 45 -16.79 40.20 8.69
N GLU A 46 -16.91 41.44 8.22
CA GLU A 46 -15.77 42.33 7.96
C GLU A 46 -14.75 42.38 9.10
N TYR A 47 -13.48 42.21 8.74
CA TYR A 47 -12.38 42.24 9.69
C TYR A 47 -12.20 43.61 10.36
N SER A 48 -12.50 44.71 9.66
CA SER A 48 -12.41 46.08 10.20
C SER A 48 -13.25 46.26 11.47
N ASN A 49 -14.38 45.58 11.55
CA ASN A 49 -15.34 45.71 12.64
C ASN A 49 -15.10 44.66 13.74
N THR A 50 -14.69 43.44 13.37
CA THR A 50 -14.67 42.29 14.28
C THR A 50 -13.27 41.85 14.70
N GLN A 51 -12.25 42.18 13.89
CA GLN A 51 -10.90 41.59 13.95
C GLN A 51 -10.90 40.05 14.01
N ASN A 52 -11.96 39.41 13.50
CA ASN A 52 -12.24 37.99 13.68
C ASN A 52 -11.63 37.15 12.54
N ASN A 53 -10.47 36.55 12.80
CA ASN A 53 -9.81 35.57 11.91
C ASN A 53 -10.17 34.11 12.27
N SER A 54 -11.31 33.87 12.91
CA SER A 54 -11.73 32.49 13.22
C SER A 54 -12.11 31.73 11.95
N PHE A 55 -11.94 30.42 12.00
CA PHE A 55 -12.32 29.52 10.91
C PHE A 55 -13.80 29.67 10.50
N GLU A 56 -14.71 29.86 11.45
CA GLU A 56 -16.14 30.03 11.15
C GLU A 56 -16.46 31.36 10.45
N ASN A 57 -15.62 32.39 10.62
CA ASN A 57 -15.78 33.69 9.96
C ASN A 57 -15.08 33.78 8.59
N LEU A 58 -14.44 32.70 8.15
CA LEU A 58 -13.68 32.66 6.90
C LEU A 58 -14.26 31.64 5.92
N ILE A 59 -14.20 31.99 4.64
CA ILE A 59 -14.58 31.10 3.53
C ILE A 59 -13.55 31.21 2.40
N LEU A 60 -13.34 30.12 1.67
CA LEU A 60 -12.38 30.06 0.55
C LEU A 60 -13.12 30.17 -0.79
N LEU A 61 -12.84 31.23 -1.55
CA LEU A 61 -13.49 31.56 -2.82
C LEU A 61 -12.46 31.74 -3.94
N CYS A 62 -12.93 31.72 -5.18
CA CYS A 62 -12.13 32.21 -6.30
C CYS A 62 -12.22 33.75 -6.42
N PRO A 63 -11.35 34.41 -7.20
CA PRO A 63 -11.29 35.87 -7.23
C PRO A 63 -12.58 36.53 -7.71
N ASN A 64 -13.29 35.88 -8.64
CA ASN A 64 -14.58 36.36 -9.14
C ASN A 64 -15.66 36.31 -8.05
N CYS A 65 -15.83 35.16 -7.39
CA CYS A 65 -16.82 35.00 -6.32
C CYS A 65 -16.51 35.89 -5.11
N HIS A 66 -15.22 36.08 -4.79
CA HIS A 66 -14.81 36.98 -3.73
C HIS A 66 -15.10 38.44 -4.07
N THR A 67 -14.78 38.89 -5.29
CA THR A 67 -15.12 40.24 -5.76
C THR A 67 -16.63 40.48 -5.74
N ASP A 68 -17.41 39.50 -6.18
CA ASP A 68 -18.86 39.59 -6.18
C ASP A 68 -19.45 39.71 -4.77
N PHE A 69 -18.86 39.02 -3.80
CA PHE A 69 -19.25 39.11 -2.40
C PHE A 69 -18.82 40.45 -1.78
N ASP A 70 -17.53 40.78 -1.84
CA ASP A 70 -16.94 41.90 -1.10
C ASP A 70 -17.22 43.27 -1.73
N LYS A 71 -17.23 43.37 -3.07
CA LYS A 71 -17.29 44.66 -3.78
C LYS A 71 -18.63 44.90 -4.47
N ASN A 72 -19.18 43.87 -5.11
CA ASN A 72 -20.40 44.03 -5.90
C ASN A 72 -21.68 43.85 -5.06
N GLY A 73 -21.57 43.33 -3.83
CA GLY A 73 -22.71 43.06 -2.97
C GLY A 73 -23.68 42.03 -3.56
N ALA A 74 -23.19 41.14 -4.43
CA ALA A 74 -24.01 40.15 -5.13
C ALA A 74 -24.56 39.07 -4.20
N PHE A 75 -23.94 38.89 -3.01
CA PHE A 75 -24.32 37.90 -2.02
C PHE A 75 -24.36 38.52 -0.62
N THR A 76 -25.33 38.13 0.20
CA THR A 76 -25.38 38.58 1.60
C THR A 76 -24.50 37.72 2.50
N LYS A 77 -24.17 38.23 3.69
CA LYS A 77 -23.40 37.48 4.70
C LYS A 77 -24.11 36.19 5.10
N GLU A 78 -25.43 36.22 5.20
CA GLU A 78 -26.28 35.05 5.49
C GLU A 78 -26.16 34.01 4.38
N THR A 79 -26.22 34.41 3.10
CA THR A 79 -26.01 33.50 1.97
C THR A 79 -24.64 32.84 2.03
N VAL A 80 -23.58 33.60 2.30
CA VAL A 80 -22.23 33.02 2.40
C VAL A 80 -22.09 32.08 3.59
N ARG A 81 -22.80 32.33 4.70
CA ARG A 81 -22.90 31.37 5.81
C ARG A 81 -23.58 30.07 5.39
N THR A 82 -24.63 30.13 4.55
CA THR A 82 -25.27 28.89 4.06
C THR A 82 -24.31 28.09 3.19
N TRP A 83 -23.44 28.73 2.41
CA TRP A 83 -22.42 28.03 1.61
C TRP A 83 -21.46 27.19 2.48
N LYS A 84 -21.04 27.66 3.66
CA LYS A 84 -20.26 26.82 4.59
C LYS A 84 -21.05 25.60 5.06
N ASN A 85 -22.33 25.78 5.39
CA ASN A 85 -23.18 24.67 5.82
C ASN A 85 -23.41 23.65 4.69
N GLU A 86 -23.61 24.12 3.46
CA GLU A 86 -23.70 23.27 2.27
C GLU A 86 -22.39 22.52 2.02
N ARG A 87 -21.23 23.16 2.23
CA ARG A 87 -19.92 22.48 2.16
C ARG A 87 -19.80 21.38 3.21
N LYS A 88 -20.20 21.64 4.46
CA LYS A 88 -20.25 20.63 5.53
C LYS A 88 -21.17 19.46 5.14
N SER A 89 -22.32 19.73 4.52
CA SER A 89 -23.21 18.69 3.99
C SER A 89 -22.58 17.89 2.85
N LEU A 90 -21.84 18.54 1.95
CA LEU A 90 -21.09 17.86 0.88
C LEU A 90 -20.03 16.91 1.46
N ILE A 91 -19.29 17.36 2.47
CA ILE A 91 -18.31 16.52 3.18
C ILE A 91 -18.99 15.30 3.82
N SER A 92 -20.13 15.50 4.48
CA SER A 92 -20.92 14.38 5.02
C SER A 92 -21.32 13.38 3.93
N LYS A 93 -21.72 13.85 2.75
CA LYS A 93 -22.05 12.95 1.62
C LYS A 93 -20.85 12.16 1.13
N VAL A 94 -19.64 12.74 1.14
CA VAL A 94 -18.40 12.03 0.80
C VAL A 94 -18.13 10.92 1.82
N LEU A 95 -18.35 11.20 3.12
CA LEU A 95 -18.24 10.21 4.18
C LEU A 95 -19.28 9.08 4.06
N ASP A 96 -20.42 9.32 3.43
CA ASP A 96 -21.41 8.26 3.20
C ASP A 96 -21.05 7.34 2.02
N VAL A 97 -20.05 7.68 1.20
CA VAL A 97 -19.63 6.85 0.07
C VAL A 97 -18.91 5.60 0.55
N LYS A 98 -19.54 4.44 0.32
CA LYS A 98 -18.96 3.12 0.55
C LYS A 98 -18.73 2.40 -0.77
N TYR A 99 -17.52 1.89 -0.97
CA TYR A 99 -17.16 1.06 -2.10
C TYR A 99 -17.38 -0.42 -1.76
N THR A 100 -17.66 -1.22 -2.78
CA THR A 100 -17.93 -2.65 -2.66
C THR A 100 -16.66 -3.49 -2.54
N ASP A 101 -15.57 -3.00 -3.11
CA ASP A 101 -14.30 -3.70 -3.25
C ASP A 101 -13.13 -2.72 -3.29
N PHE A 102 -11.93 -3.26 -3.05
CA PHE A 102 -10.71 -2.49 -2.98
C PHE A 102 -10.34 -1.83 -4.32
N ASP A 103 -10.64 -2.46 -5.46
CA ASP A 103 -10.34 -1.90 -6.79
C ASP A 103 -11.16 -0.63 -7.07
N SER A 104 -12.46 -0.65 -6.74
CA SER A 104 -13.34 0.52 -6.87
C SER A 104 -12.90 1.68 -5.97
N LEU A 105 -12.41 1.39 -4.77
CA LEU A 105 -11.79 2.37 -3.88
C LEU A 105 -10.48 2.92 -4.49
N LYS A 106 -9.63 2.03 -4.99
CA LYS A 106 -8.33 2.34 -5.58
C LYS A 106 -8.46 3.30 -6.76
N ASP A 107 -9.44 3.11 -7.64
CA ASP A 107 -9.72 4.01 -8.78
C ASP A 107 -9.95 5.47 -8.37
N LYS A 108 -10.42 5.70 -7.14
CA LYS A 108 -10.69 7.04 -6.61
C LYS A 108 -9.51 7.63 -5.87
N ILE A 109 -8.77 6.79 -5.14
CA ILE A 109 -7.64 7.22 -4.30
C ILE A 109 -6.35 7.40 -5.10
N VAL A 110 -6.05 6.50 -6.05
CA VAL A 110 -4.78 6.51 -6.80
C VAL A 110 -4.50 7.83 -7.51
N PRO A 111 -5.45 8.46 -8.23
CA PRO A 111 -5.19 9.73 -8.90
C PRO A 111 -4.72 10.84 -7.94
N LEU A 112 -5.27 10.88 -6.72
CA LEU A 112 -4.95 11.88 -5.71
C LEU A 112 -3.58 11.61 -5.07
N LEU A 113 -3.29 10.34 -4.76
CA LEU A 113 -1.97 9.95 -4.25
C LEU A 113 -0.87 10.21 -5.28
N VAL A 114 -1.11 9.90 -6.56
CA VAL A 114 -0.16 10.19 -7.65
C VAL A 114 0.05 11.69 -7.82
N ALA A 115 -1.02 12.49 -7.79
CA ALA A 115 -0.92 13.95 -7.84
C ALA A 115 -0.08 14.49 -6.67
N ASN A 116 -0.33 14.00 -5.45
CA ASN A 116 0.44 14.38 -4.26
C ASN A 116 1.91 13.98 -4.38
N LYS A 117 2.19 12.77 -4.88
CA LYS A 117 3.54 12.28 -5.12
C LYS A 117 4.29 13.18 -6.09
N ILE A 118 3.69 13.51 -7.24
CA ILE A 118 4.30 14.38 -8.27
C ILE A 118 4.60 15.77 -7.70
N LEU A 119 3.65 16.37 -6.98
CA LEU A 119 3.85 17.68 -6.35
C LEU A 119 5.00 17.63 -5.35
N TYR A 120 5.04 16.59 -4.51
CA TYR A 120 6.09 16.39 -3.55
C TYR A 120 7.46 16.24 -4.23
N GLU A 121 7.62 15.30 -5.15
CA GLU A 121 8.90 15.02 -5.82
C GLU A 121 9.41 16.21 -6.64
N THR A 122 8.51 17.02 -7.22
CA THR A 122 8.88 18.16 -8.07
C THR A 122 9.34 19.38 -7.28
N TYR A 123 8.68 19.68 -6.16
CA TYR A 123 8.87 20.95 -5.43
C TYR A 123 9.56 20.79 -4.08
N PHE A 124 9.47 19.63 -3.42
CA PHE A 124 10.14 19.39 -2.14
C PHE A 124 11.63 19.09 -2.34
N ASN A 125 12.00 18.26 -3.32
CA ASN A 125 13.39 17.85 -3.57
C ASN A 125 14.31 18.99 -4.07
N LYS A 126 13.80 20.24 -4.18
CA LYS A 126 14.56 21.42 -4.60
C LYS A 126 14.90 22.38 -3.45
N GLU A 127 14.67 21.99 -2.20
CA GLU A 127 15.03 22.73 -0.97
C GLU A 127 14.58 24.21 -0.90
N SER A 128 13.53 24.60 -1.63
CA SER A 128 13.04 25.99 -1.62
C SER A 128 11.72 26.11 -0.85
N ARG A 129 11.72 26.91 0.24
CA ARG A 129 10.51 27.27 1.00
C ARG A 129 9.39 27.81 0.10
N GLU A 130 9.74 28.61 -0.90
CA GLU A 130 8.80 29.20 -1.86
C GLU A 130 8.10 28.15 -2.73
N GLY A 131 8.79 27.05 -3.07
CA GLY A 131 8.18 25.93 -3.79
C GLY A 131 7.14 25.21 -2.93
N TRP A 132 7.39 25.08 -1.63
CA TRP A 132 6.50 24.43 -0.68
C TRP A 132 5.20 25.21 -0.45
N GLU A 133 5.29 26.52 -0.19
CA GLU A 133 4.13 27.37 0.07
C GLU A 133 3.15 27.39 -1.12
N LYS A 134 3.64 27.18 -2.35
CA LYS A 134 2.81 27.08 -3.57
C LYS A 134 2.02 25.77 -3.69
N ILE A 135 2.49 24.68 -3.09
CA ILE A 135 1.86 23.35 -3.24
C ILE A 135 1.09 22.88 -2.00
N GLU A 136 1.41 23.43 -0.83
CA GLU A 136 0.79 23.06 0.45
C GLU A 136 -0.75 23.08 0.40
N PRO A 137 -1.42 24.11 -0.17
CA PRO A 137 -2.88 24.13 -0.25
C PRO A 137 -3.46 22.96 -1.04
N LYS A 138 -2.85 22.61 -2.18
CA LYS A 138 -3.27 21.46 -3.02
C LYS A 138 -3.10 20.14 -2.28
N LEU A 139 -1.97 19.95 -1.61
CA LEU A 139 -1.70 18.74 -0.83
C LEU A 139 -2.72 18.55 0.29
N ILE A 140 -3.03 19.62 1.04
CA ILE A 140 -4.02 19.58 2.12
C ILE A 140 -5.40 19.22 1.58
N ALA A 141 -5.83 19.87 0.49
CA ALA A 141 -7.12 19.58 -0.14
C ALA A 141 -7.23 18.12 -0.61
N ASN A 142 -6.20 17.61 -1.29
CA ASN A 142 -6.17 16.21 -1.74
C ASN A 142 -6.15 15.25 -0.55
N ASN A 143 -5.34 15.54 0.48
CA ASN A 143 -5.24 14.71 1.68
C ASN A 143 -6.57 14.64 2.42
N GLU A 144 -7.30 15.75 2.56
CA GLU A 144 -8.62 15.75 3.19
C GLU A 144 -9.58 14.84 2.43
N TYR A 145 -9.62 14.94 1.09
CA TYR A 145 -10.48 14.07 0.28
C TYR A 145 -10.11 12.58 0.40
N ILE A 146 -8.80 12.27 0.36
CA ILE A 146 -8.28 10.91 0.57
C ILE A 146 -8.71 10.39 1.95
N LYS A 147 -8.49 11.19 3.00
CA LYS A 147 -8.84 10.84 4.38
C LYS A 147 -10.31 10.46 4.49
N LEU A 148 -11.21 11.34 4.04
CA LEU A 148 -12.66 11.12 4.15
C LEU A 148 -13.09 9.81 3.48
N ILE A 149 -12.55 9.53 2.29
CA ILE A 149 -12.84 8.28 1.58
C ILE A 149 -12.30 7.07 2.34
N LEU A 150 -11.06 7.13 2.84
CA LEU A 150 -10.45 6.00 3.55
C LEU A 150 -11.18 5.68 4.86
N GLU A 151 -11.55 6.69 5.64
CA GLU A 151 -12.27 6.54 6.92
C GLU A 151 -13.59 5.78 6.75
N SER A 152 -14.32 6.07 5.68
CA SER A 152 -15.59 5.40 5.38
C SER A 152 -15.45 3.98 4.84
N ASN A 153 -14.24 3.61 4.41
CA ASN A 153 -13.95 2.39 3.68
C ASN A 153 -12.88 1.50 4.35
N LEU A 154 -12.62 1.71 5.64
CA LEU A 154 -11.62 0.93 6.40
C LEU A 154 -11.84 -0.59 6.35
N HIS A 155 -13.08 -1.04 6.17
CA HIS A 155 -13.45 -2.45 6.08
C HIS A 155 -12.88 -3.17 4.84
N LEU A 156 -12.42 -2.43 3.83
CA LEU A 156 -11.81 -3.01 2.62
C LEU A 156 -10.33 -3.37 2.80
N PHE A 157 -9.70 -2.96 3.90
CA PHE A 157 -8.27 -3.20 4.12
C PHE A 157 -8.02 -4.48 4.89
N GLN A 158 -6.98 -5.19 4.48
CA GLN A 158 -6.51 -6.37 5.19
C GLN A 158 -6.17 -6.06 6.66
N THR A 159 -6.70 -6.87 7.57
CA THR A 159 -6.45 -6.76 9.01
C THR A 159 -5.70 -7.98 9.56
N SER A 160 -4.92 -7.75 10.61
CA SER A 160 -4.15 -8.77 11.34
C SER A 160 -4.18 -8.45 12.83
N ARG A 161 -4.00 -9.48 13.67
CA ARG A 161 -3.82 -9.31 15.13
C ARG A 161 -2.53 -8.56 15.48
N TYR A 162 -1.57 -8.58 14.56
CA TYR A 162 -0.26 -7.99 14.70
C TYR A 162 -0.17 -6.79 13.76
N THR A 163 0.06 -5.62 14.34
CA THR A 163 -0.03 -4.33 13.64
C THR A 163 0.96 -4.19 12.48
N GLU A 164 2.13 -4.81 12.59
CA GLU A 164 3.20 -4.85 11.58
C GLU A 164 2.79 -5.66 10.32
N TYR A 165 1.77 -6.50 10.43
CA TYR A 165 1.20 -7.30 9.34
C TYR A 165 -0.21 -6.85 8.94
N SER A 166 -0.61 -5.62 9.27
CA SER A 166 -1.96 -5.09 9.03
C SER A 166 -1.92 -3.89 8.08
N ASN A 167 -2.52 -4.03 6.89
CA ASN A 167 -2.69 -2.89 5.98
C ASN A 167 -3.67 -1.86 6.55
N LEU A 168 -4.69 -2.29 7.30
CA LEU A 168 -5.59 -1.39 8.00
C LEU A 168 -4.83 -0.45 8.96
N HIS A 169 -3.84 -0.99 9.69
CA HIS A 169 -3.03 -0.18 10.59
C HIS A 169 -2.15 0.84 9.85
N ILE A 170 -1.61 0.47 8.69
CA ILE A 170 -0.87 1.39 7.80
C ILE A 170 -1.78 2.53 7.36
N VAL A 171 -3.03 2.24 6.96
CA VAL A 171 -4.01 3.25 6.56
C VAL A 171 -4.41 4.16 7.71
N GLN A 172 -4.65 3.62 8.90
CA GLN A 172 -4.98 4.41 10.09
C GLN A 172 -3.84 5.36 10.47
N LYS A 173 -2.59 4.89 10.43
CA LYS A 173 -1.41 5.74 10.63
C LYS A 173 -1.33 6.86 9.59
N PHE A 174 -1.63 6.56 8.34
CA PHE A 174 -1.64 7.56 7.28
C PHE A 174 -2.73 8.62 7.50
N ILE A 175 -3.93 8.23 7.92
CA ILE A 175 -4.99 9.16 8.31
C ILE A 175 -4.53 10.07 9.47
N SER A 176 -3.93 9.51 10.51
CA SER A 176 -3.39 10.30 11.62
C SER A 176 -2.30 11.27 11.16
N HIS A 177 -1.45 10.85 10.22
CA HIS A 177 -0.44 11.72 9.64
C HIS A 177 -1.05 12.87 8.83
N ILE A 178 -2.14 12.63 8.09
CA ILE A 178 -2.88 13.69 7.38
C ILE A 178 -3.40 14.74 8.37
N ASP A 179 -3.98 14.33 9.49
CA ASP A 179 -4.47 15.24 10.52
C ASP A 179 -3.33 16.04 11.18
N GLU A 180 -2.25 15.36 11.56
CA GLU A 180 -1.05 16.01 12.11
C GLU A 180 -0.49 17.05 11.12
N PHE A 181 -0.36 16.67 9.85
CA PHE A 181 0.13 17.55 8.79
C PHE A 181 -0.71 18.84 8.69
N ARG A 182 -2.03 18.73 8.80
CA ARG A 182 -2.95 19.87 8.79
C ARG A 182 -2.78 20.73 10.06
N ASP A 183 -2.72 20.11 11.23
CA ASP A 183 -2.98 20.79 12.51
C ASP A 183 -1.73 21.33 13.22
N THR A 184 -0.57 20.68 13.10
CA THR A 184 0.58 20.95 13.99
C THR A 184 1.80 21.54 13.30
N ARG A 185 1.84 21.56 11.96
CA ARG A 185 3.08 21.84 11.24
C ARG A 185 3.56 23.30 11.33
N SER A 186 4.60 23.56 12.10
CA SER A 186 5.28 24.84 12.20
C SER A 186 6.20 25.14 11.00
N ASP A 187 6.67 26.38 10.85
CA ASP A 187 7.59 26.76 9.77
C ASP A 187 8.92 25.97 9.79
N ALA A 188 9.41 25.57 10.97
CA ALA A 188 10.59 24.72 11.10
C ALA A 188 10.32 23.27 10.63
N GLU A 189 9.08 22.80 10.74
CA GLU A 189 8.66 21.46 10.31
C GLU A 189 8.33 21.39 8.82
N LYS A 190 8.18 22.53 8.14
CA LYS A 190 8.16 22.58 6.66
C LYS A 190 9.47 22.09 6.04
N ILE A 191 10.55 22.03 6.82
CA ILE A 191 11.87 21.50 6.43
C ILE A 191 12.00 20.00 6.76
N ARG A 192 11.11 19.41 7.58
CA ARG A 192 11.14 17.95 7.83
C ARG A 192 10.74 17.21 6.56
N TYR A 193 11.55 16.21 6.18
CA TYR A 193 11.22 15.22 5.16
C TYR A 193 9.82 14.68 5.43
N ILE A 194 8.88 14.98 4.53
CA ILE A 194 7.57 14.33 4.54
C ILE A 194 7.87 12.93 4.06
N LEU A 195 7.78 11.96 4.96
CA LEU A 195 7.87 10.58 4.56
C LEU A 195 6.55 10.26 3.86
N PHE A 196 6.53 10.49 2.55
CA PHE A 196 5.48 9.98 1.69
C PHE A 196 5.39 8.47 1.97
N PRO A 197 4.22 7.96 2.39
CA PRO A 197 4.15 6.63 2.97
C PRO A 197 4.33 5.57 1.89
N ASN A 198 5.54 5.03 1.79
CA ASN A 198 5.92 4.00 0.81
C ASN A 198 4.97 2.79 0.87
N GLU A 199 4.52 2.43 2.07
CA GLU A 199 3.58 1.35 2.30
C GLU A 199 2.19 1.65 1.74
N ILE A 200 1.70 2.90 1.79
CA ILE A 200 0.43 3.29 1.17
C ILE A 200 0.55 3.18 -0.35
N ASN A 201 1.64 3.68 -0.93
CA ASN A 201 1.88 3.52 -2.36
C ASN A 201 1.90 2.05 -2.79
N SER A 202 2.53 1.20 -1.98
CA SER A 202 2.56 -0.25 -2.20
C SER A 202 1.15 -0.84 -2.20
N ILE A 203 0.35 -0.57 -1.14
CA ILE A 203 -1.04 -1.06 -1.03
C ILE A 203 -1.85 -0.70 -2.28
N PHE A 204 -1.72 0.54 -2.77
CA PHE A 204 -2.46 1.04 -3.93
C PHE A 204 -1.75 0.77 -5.28
N GLY A 205 -0.63 0.05 -5.32
CA GLY A 205 0.08 -0.29 -6.56
C GLY A 205 0.72 0.90 -7.29
N ILE A 206 1.03 1.99 -6.59
CA ILE A 206 1.65 3.21 -7.14
C ILE A 206 3.17 3.08 -7.24
N ALA A 207 3.79 2.49 -6.20
CA ALA A 207 5.22 2.24 -6.15
C ALA A 207 5.47 1.01 -5.27
N PRO A 208 6.23 0.02 -5.76
CA PRO A 208 6.47 -1.20 -5.01
C PRO A 208 7.49 -0.98 -3.88
N ILE A 209 7.36 -1.77 -2.82
CA ILE A 209 8.46 -1.94 -1.86
C ILE A 209 9.42 -3.00 -2.40
N ASP A 210 10.66 -2.57 -2.64
CA ASP A 210 11.77 -3.41 -3.03
C ASP A 210 12.70 -3.58 -1.83
N SER A 211 12.71 -4.77 -1.24
CA SER A 211 13.48 -5.08 -0.04
C SER A 211 14.02 -6.50 -0.10
N ASP A 212 15.01 -6.80 0.74
CA ASP A 212 15.59 -8.15 0.85
C ASP A 212 14.64 -9.16 1.52
N ASP A 213 13.53 -8.70 2.10
CA ASP A 213 12.48 -9.57 2.61
C ASP A 213 11.37 -9.76 1.59
N ILE A 214 10.82 -10.98 1.57
CA ILE A 214 9.76 -11.36 0.64
C ILE A 214 8.62 -12.07 1.37
N TYR A 215 7.44 -12.02 0.79
CA TYR A 215 6.27 -12.74 1.26
C TYR A 215 6.59 -14.22 1.46
N SER A 216 6.29 -14.75 2.64
CA SER A 216 6.90 -16.01 3.08
C SER A 216 6.08 -17.28 2.79
N ASN A 217 4.79 -17.18 2.47
CA ASN A 217 3.92 -18.37 2.44
C ASN A 217 3.60 -18.85 1.02
N THR A 218 4.20 -19.97 0.61
CA THR A 218 3.90 -20.67 -0.66
C THR A 218 2.43 -21.04 -0.81
N GLU A 219 1.79 -21.55 0.25
CA GLU A 219 0.40 -22.01 0.20
C GLU A 219 -0.58 -20.91 -0.17
N THR A 220 -0.34 -19.68 0.32
CA THR A 220 -1.14 -18.52 -0.07
C THR A 220 -0.96 -18.17 -1.54
N ILE A 221 0.28 -18.24 -2.07
CA ILE A 221 0.55 -17.98 -3.49
C ILE A 221 -0.07 -19.07 -4.37
N ALA A 222 0.06 -20.34 -3.97
CA ALA A 222 -0.59 -21.47 -4.65
C ALA A 222 -2.12 -21.35 -4.66
N ALA A 223 -2.71 -20.83 -3.58
CA ALA A 223 -4.14 -20.51 -3.54
C ALA A 223 -4.51 -19.44 -4.57
N LEU A 224 -3.73 -18.37 -4.72
CA LEU A 224 -3.94 -17.36 -5.78
C LEU A 224 -3.84 -17.96 -7.19
N MET A 225 -2.89 -18.87 -7.43
CA MET A 225 -2.77 -19.60 -8.71
C MET A 225 -3.98 -20.50 -8.98
N SER A 226 -4.53 -21.11 -7.93
CA SER A 226 -5.68 -22.01 -8.01
C SER A 226 -6.98 -21.25 -8.27
N LEU A 227 -7.09 -20.04 -7.72
CA LEU A 227 -8.16 -19.08 -8.00
C LEU A 227 -8.01 -18.35 -9.34
N ASN A 228 -6.95 -18.65 -10.11
CA ASN A 228 -6.59 -17.98 -11.36
C ASN A 228 -6.41 -16.45 -11.24
N VAL A 229 -6.10 -15.95 -10.05
CA VAL A 229 -5.76 -14.55 -9.81
C VAL A 229 -4.39 -14.23 -10.41
N ILE A 230 -3.46 -15.16 -10.26
CA ILE A 230 -2.12 -15.09 -10.84
C ILE A 230 -1.88 -16.22 -11.84
N THR A 231 -1.15 -15.90 -12.90
CA THR A 231 -0.81 -16.83 -13.99
C THR A 231 0.49 -17.57 -13.73
N SER A 232 1.45 -16.91 -13.07
CA SER A 232 2.75 -17.52 -12.75
C SER A 232 3.41 -16.89 -11.52
N CYS A 233 4.36 -17.61 -10.95
CA CYS A 233 5.24 -17.16 -9.87
C CYS A 233 6.69 -17.39 -10.31
N LYS A 234 7.46 -16.31 -10.49
CA LYS A 234 8.85 -16.32 -10.92
C LYS A 234 9.75 -16.47 -9.69
N LEU A 235 10.30 -17.67 -9.52
CA LEU A 235 11.24 -18.02 -8.47
C LEU A 235 12.60 -18.43 -9.07
N GLY A 236 13.61 -18.57 -8.23
CA GLY A 236 14.99 -18.85 -8.64
C GLY A 236 15.75 -17.64 -9.17
N ILE A 237 15.27 -16.43 -8.88
CA ILE A 237 15.83 -15.16 -9.37
C ILE A 237 16.10 -14.16 -8.24
N PRO A 238 16.94 -13.12 -8.44
CA PRO A 238 17.25 -12.12 -7.42
C PRO A 238 16.02 -11.38 -6.88
N LYS A 239 15.12 -10.96 -7.76
CA LYS A 239 13.88 -10.25 -7.43
C LYS A 239 12.67 -11.10 -7.85
N PRO A 240 12.25 -12.06 -7.00
CA PRO A 240 11.18 -12.98 -7.33
C PRO A 240 9.83 -12.22 -7.34
N SER A 241 8.89 -12.67 -8.18
CA SER A 241 7.65 -11.94 -8.47
C SER A 241 6.50 -12.88 -8.82
N ILE A 242 5.28 -12.35 -8.82
CA ILE A 242 4.10 -13.02 -9.36
C ILE A 242 3.55 -12.22 -10.54
N VAL A 243 2.89 -12.89 -11.48
CA VAL A 243 2.24 -12.27 -12.63
C VAL A 243 0.73 -12.44 -12.50
N LEU A 244 0.00 -11.34 -12.45
CA LEU A 244 -1.46 -11.32 -12.39
C LEU A 244 -2.11 -11.80 -13.71
N GLY A 245 -3.41 -12.08 -13.67
CA GLY A 245 -4.22 -12.42 -14.85
C GLY A 245 -4.16 -11.39 -15.99
N ASN A 246 -3.97 -10.12 -15.66
CA ASN A 246 -3.86 -9.00 -16.62
C ASN A 246 -2.41 -8.77 -17.12
N GLY A 247 -1.45 -9.60 -16.73
CA GLY A 247 -0.04 -9.48 -17.10
C GLY A 247 0.79 -8.56 -16.21
N GLU A 248 0.18 -7.88 -15.23
CA GLU A 248 0.92 -7.05 -14.27
C GLU A 248 1.83 -7.91 -13.39
N GLU A 249 3.05 -7.43 -13.14
CA GLU A 249 4.04 -8.10 -12.31
C GLU A 249 4.14 -7.44 -10.92
N ILE A 250 4.03 -8.24 -9.86
CA ILE A 250 4.17 -7.80 -8.47
C ILE A 250 5.37 -8.48 -7.84
N LEU A 251 6.30 -7.70 -7.30
CA LEU A 251 7.45 -8.24 -6.56
C LEU A 251 6.99 -8.98 -5.31
N LEU A 252 7.61 -10.10 -4.99
CA LEU A 252 7.36 -10.81 -3.75
C LEU A 252 7.82 -10.03 -2.51
N SER A 253 8.68 -9.02 -2.69
CA SER A 253 9.05 -8.04 -1.66
C SER A 253 8.00 -6.96 -1.42
N ASP A 254 7.02 -6.81 -2.32
CA ASP A 254 5.97 -5.80 -2.23
C ASP A 254 4.86 -6.26 -1.28
N ILE A 255 5.24 -6.47 -0.03
CA ILE A 255 4.46 -7.22 0.95
C ILE A 255 3.09 -6.57 1.24
N PRO A 256 2.95 -5.24 1.45
CA PRO A 256 1.63 -4.64 1.70
C PRO A 256 0.68 -4.86 0.53
N ARG A 257 1.16 -4.69 -0.71
CA ARG A 257 0.40 -4.99 -1.92
C ARG A 257 -0.07 -6.44 -1.98
N LEU A 258 0.82 -7.39 -1.72
CA LEU A 258 0.49 -8.81 -1.71
C LEU A 258 -0.50 -9.19 -0.61
N ARG A 259 -0.37 -8.61 0.58
CA ARG A 259 -1.33 -8.83 1.67
C ARG A 259 -2.73 -8.38 1.27
N GLN A 260 -2.84 -7.22 0.60
CA GLN A 260 -4.13 -6.73 0.12
C GLN A 260 -4.71 -7.67 -0.94
N LEU A 261 -3.93 -8.05 -1.95
CA LEU A 261 -4.35 -9.01 -2.97
C LEU A 261 -4.82 -10.35 -2.36
N CYS A 262 -4.09 -10.86 -1.37
CA CYS A 262 -4.47 -12.10 -0.67
C CYS A 262 -5.77 -11.96 0.12
N TYR A 263 -6.02 -10.77 0.69
CA TYR A 263 -7.24 -10.48 1.43
C TYR A 263 -8.45 -10.39 0.51
N ASP A 264 -8.33 -9.61 -0.57
CA ASP A 264 -9.39 -9.38 -1.55
C ASP A 264 -9.89 -10.71 -2.15
N HIS A 265 -8.98 -11.66 -2.37
CA HIS A 265 -9.29 -12.98 -2.92
C HIS A 265 -9.44 -14.10 -1.88
N LYS A 266 -9.46 -13.81 -0.57
CA LYS A 266 -9.59 -14.82 0.51
C LYS A 266 -8.56 -15.96 0.38
N ALA A 267 -7.35 -15.61 -0.04
CA ALA A 267 -6.31 -16.56 -0.42
C ALA A 267 -5.39 -16.97 0.73
N PHE A 268 -5.46 -16.32 1.90
CA PHE A 268 -4.64 -16.70 3.04
C PHE A 268 -4.81 -18.18 3.40
N ARG A 269 -3.69 -18.89 3.52
CA ARG A 269 -3.62 -20.29 3.95
C ARG A 269 -2.74 -20.44 5.18
N LYS A 270 -2.81 -21.62 5.79
CA LYS A 270 -1.86 -22.01 6.84
C LYS A 270 -0.43 -21.91 6.28
N LYS A 271 0.53 -21.66 7.16
CA LYS A 271 1.94 -21.58 6.79
C LYS A 271 2.39 -22.94 6.24
N GLY A 272 2.87 -22.96 5.00
CA GLY A 272 3.55 -24.12 4.43
C GLY A 272 5.03 -23.81 4.19
N VAL A 273 5.52 -24.15 3.01
CA VAL A 273 6.93 -23.93 2.66
C VAL A 273 7.29 -22.45 2.66
N ASN A 274 8.41 -22.10 3.30
CA ASN A 274 8.91 -20.74 3.31
C ASN A 274 9.42 -20.35 1.90
N LEU A 275 8.79 -19.35 1.30
CA LEU A 275 9.07 -18.89 -0.06
C LEU A 275 10.48 -18.33 -0.22
N LYS A 276 11.04 -17.71 0.82
CA LYS A 276 12.42 -17.16 0.81
C LYS A 276 13.44 -18.30 0.75
N SER A 277 13.28 -19.32 1.58
CA SER A 277 14.12 -20.52 1.55
C SER A 277 13.99 -21.27 0.22
N LEU A 278 12.76 -21.41 -0.29
CA LEU A 278 12.50 -22.03 -1.59
C LEU A 278 13.18 -21.26 -2.72
N ASN A 279 12.99 -19.93 -2.79
CA ASN A 279 13.64 -19.10 -3.80
C ASN A 279 15.16 -19.24 -3.74
N TRP A 280 15.74 -19.33 -2.53
CA TRP A 280 17.18 -19.52 -2.37
C TRP A 280 17.67 -20.88 -2.89
N ALA A 281 16.95 -21.97 -2.59
CA ALA A 281 17.23 -23.28 -3.15
C ALA A 281 17.15 -23.30 -4.68
N LEU A 282 16.12 -22.67 -5.26
CA LEU A 282 15.93 -22.57 -6.70
C LEU A 282 17.00 -21.70 -7.38
N LYS A 283 17.42 -20.59 -6.74
CA LYS A 283 18.54 -19.76 -7.22
C LYS A 283 19.82 -20.57 -7.33
N TYR A 284 20.06 -21.49 -6.38
CA TYR A 284 21.23 -22.37 -6.43
C TYR A 284 21.24 -23.24 -7.69
N ILE A 285 20.08 -23.81 -8.07
CA ILE A 285 19.92 -24.62 -9.30
C ILE A 285 20.31 -23.78 -10.53
N VAL A 286 19.73 -22.59 -10.65
CA VAL A 286 19.97 -21.67 -11.78
C VAL A 286 21.43 -21.23 -11.85
N ASN A 287 22.04 -20.89 -10.72
CA ASN A 287 23.44 -20.48 -10.64
C ASN A 287 24.43 -21.60 -11.03
N ARG A 288 24.00 -22.87 -11.05
CA ARG A 288 24.77 -24.01 -11.56
C ARG A 288 24.50 -24.30 -13.04
N GLY A 289 23.82 -23.41 -13.75
CA GLY A 289 23.49 -23.57 -15.16
C GLY A 289 22.40 -24.61 -15.43
N LYS A 290 21.67 -25.04 -14.40
CA LYS A 290 20.59 -26.01 -14.50
C LYS A 290 19.24 -25.29 -14.65
N ARG A 291 18.30 -25.95 -15.32
CA ARG A 291 16.91 -25.47 -15.47
C ARG A 291 15.99 -26.33 -14.61
N PHE A 292 14.91 -25.73 -14.13
CA PHE A 292 13.85 -26.40 -13.42
C PHE A 292 12.49 -25.94 -13.92
N GLU A 293 11.49 -26.78 -13.76
CA GLU A 293 10.09 -26.47 -14.08
C GLU A 293 9.20 -26.89 -12.91
N PHE A 294 8.24 -26.05 -12.52
CA PHE A 294 7.23 -26.46 -11.56
C PHE A 294 6.31 -27.50 -12.18
N SER A 295 6.09 -28.61 -11.48
CA SER A 295 5.24 -29.70 -11.96
C SER A 295 3.76 -29.46 -11.67
N ASP A 296 3.44 -28.52 -10.78
CA ASP A 296 2.08 -28.20 -10.38
C ASP A 296 1.96 -26.74 -9.86
N LYS A 297 0.75 -26.33 -9.49
CA LYS A 297 0.45 -25.01 -8.93
C LYS A 297 0.84 -24.86 -7.44
N THR A 298 1.35 -25.90 -6.79
CA THR A 298 1.72 -25.84 -5.36
C THR A 298 3.03 -25.11 -5.11
N LEU A 299 3.83 -24.89 -6.16
CA LEU A 299 5.18 -24.30 -6.11
C LEU A 299 6.20 -25.11 -5.29
N THR A 300 5.84 -26.28 -4.80
CA THR A 300 6.73 -27.10 -3.95
C THR A 300 7.25 -28.32 -4.69
N LEU A 301 6.77 -28.61 -5.90
CA LEU A 301 7.24 -29.72 -6.71
C LEU A 301 7.85 -29.21 -8.00
N ILE A 302 9.12 -29.54 -8.24
CA ILE A 302 9.83 -29.19 -9.46
C ILE A 302 10.35 -30.44 -10.19
N LYS A 303 10.68 -30.29 -11.47
CA LYS A 303 11.46 -31.24 -12.24
C LYS A 303 12.82 -30.64 -12.60
N VAL A 304 13.91 -31.37 -12.31
CA VAL A 304 15.31 -31.01 -12.64
C VAL A 304 16.05 -32.26 -13.10
N ASN A 305 16.66 -32.21 -14.29
CA ASN A 305 17.39 -33.33 -14.88
C ASN A 305 16.63 -34.68 -14.80
N ASN A 306 15.36 -34.66 -15.21
CA ASN A 306 14.42 -35.79 -15.13
C ASN A 306 14.05 -36.30 -13.73
N LYS A 307 14.61 -35.75 -12.64
CA LYS A 307 14.13 -36.02 -11.28
C LYS A 307 13.06 -35.03 -10.85
N ARG A 308 12.01 -35.53 -10.21
CA ARG A 308 10.93 -34.78 -9.54
C ARG A 308 11.30 -34.59 -8.08
N ILE A 309 11.39 -33.34 -7.65
CA ILE A 309 11.88 -32.96 -6.31
C ILE A 309 10.81 -32.17 -5.58
N LYS A 310 10.38 -32.68 -4.43
CA LYS A 310 9.41 -32.05 -3.54
C LYS A 310 10.14 -31.26 -2.44
N PHE A 311 9.81 -30.01 -2.25
CA PHE A 311 10.30 -29.18 -1.16
C PHE A 311 9.30 -29.18 0.00
N VAL A 312 9.84 -29.26 1.21
CA VAL A 312 9.09 -29.22 2.47
C VAL A 312 9.78 -28.27 3.45
N TYR A 313 9.10 -27.89 4.53
CA TYR A 313 9.65 -26.98 5.54
C TYR A 313 9.26 -27.46 6.94
N GLU A 314 9.85 -28.57 7.37
CA GLU A 314 9.49 -29.27 8.62
C GLU A 314 10.56 -29.07 9.69
N TYR A 315 10.16 -28.63 10.88
CA TYR A 315 11.08 -28.43 12.02
C TYR A 315 11.76 -29.74 12.43
N CYS A 316 10.98 -30.81 12.51
CA CYS A 316 11.43 -32.19 12.69
C CYS A 316 10.82 -33.04 11.58
N PHE A 317 11.58 -33.33 10.52
CA PHE A 317 11.10 -34.21 9.46
C PHE A 317 11.20 -35.66 9.93
N GLY A 318 10.06 -36.22 10.33
CA GLY A 318 9.91 -37.58 10.86
C GLY A 318 9.17 -38.52 9.92
N LYS A 319 9.08 -39.80 10.31
CA LYS A 319 8.36 -40.83 9.56
C LYS A 319 6.87 -40.52 9.40
N GLU A 320 6.30 -39.78 10.35
CA GLU A 320 4.89 -39.36 10.36
C GLU A 320 4.55 -38.55 9.11
N TYR A 321 5.47 -37.69 8.66
CA TYR A 321 5.28 -36.93 7.43
C TYR A 321 5.19 -37.87 6.24
N ILE A 322 6.14 -38.80 6.11
CA ILE A 322 6.19 -39.75 4.99
C ILE A 322 4.93 -40.62 4.96
N THR A 323 4.48 -41.14 6.10
CA THR A 323 3.26 -41.93 6.22
C THR A 323 2.01 -41.15 5.82
N SER A 324 2.01 -39.82 5.95
CA SER A 324 0.89 -38.97 5.55
C SER A 324 0.79 -38.72 4.04
N ILE A 325 1.79 -39.13 3.25
CA ILE A 325 1.83 -38.89 1.81
C ILE A 325 0.96 -39.93 1.10
N GLU A 326 -0.19 -39.51 0.60
CA GLU A 326 -1.13 -40.42 -0.09
C GLU A 326 -0.66 -40.80 -1.50
N ASN A 327 0.03 -39.89 -2.21
CA ASN A 327 0.42 -40.09 -3.61
C ASN A 327 1.88 -39.69 -3.84
N ILE A 328 2.77 -40.67 -3.76
CA ILE A 328 4.19 -40.48 -4.08
C ILE A 328 4.32 -40.38 -5.59
N ASN A 329 4.69 -39.18 -6.05
CA ASN A 329 4.91 -38.91 -7.46
C ASN A 329 6.24 -38.18 -7.70
N PHE A 330 7.16 -38.25 -6.75
CA PHE A 330 8.44 -37.57 -6.78
C PHE A 330 9.55 -38.52 -6.36
N ASP A 331 10.76 -38.25 -6.85
CA ASP A 331 11.95 -39.09 -6.63
C ASP A 331 12.72 -38.66 -5.38
N ALA A 332 12.57 -37.39 -4.96
CA ALA A 332 13.27 -36.85 -3.80
C ALA A 332 12.44 -35.83 -3.02
N ILE A 333 12.70 -35.74 -1.71
CA ILE A 333 12.21 -34.70 -0.81
C ILE A 333 13.39 -33.88 -0.27
N VAL A 334 13.29 -32.57 -0.34
CA VAL A 334 14.26 -31.63 0.23
C VAL A 334 13.61 -30.88 1.38
N ASN A 335 14.11 -31.09 2.60
CA ASN A 335 13.71 -30.28 3.75
C ASN A 335 14.50 -28.97 3.75
N LEU A 336 13.78 -27.87 3.55
CA LEU A 336 14.33 -26.51 3.54
C LEU A 336 14.54 -25.94 4.95
N TYR A 337 14.02 -26.58 5.99
CA TYR A 337 14.27 -26.20 7.37
C TYR A 337 15.70 -26.58 7.78
N ASN A 338 16.58 -25.58 7.92
CA ASN A 338 18.02 -25.82 8.14
C ASN A 338 18.54 -25.35 9.51
N TRP A 339 17.67 -25.01 10.47
CA TRP A 339 18.13 -24.47 11.76
C TRP A 339 18.93 -25.48 12.59
N ASN A 340 18.63 -26.78 12.46
CA ASN A 340 19.33 -27.88 13.14
C ASN A 340 20.38 -28.58 12.24
N GLY A 341 20.72 -27.99 11.08
CA GLY A 341 21.66 -28.56 10.13
C GLY A 341 21.29 -29.98 9.68
N GLY A 342 22.28 -30.90 9.77
CA GLY A 342 22.16 -32.30 9.34
C GLY A 342 21.15 -33.16 10.11
N ASN A 343 20.69 -32.70 11.29
CA ASN A 343 19.77 -33.43 12.15
C ASN A 343 18.30 -33.06 11.92
N SER A 344 17.98 -32.38 10.82
CA SER A 344 16.61 -31.96 10.47
C SER A 344 15.72 -33.10 9.97
N ILE A 345 16.31 -34.26 9.66
CA ILE A 345 15.64 -35.46 9.14
C ILE A 345 15.99 -36.65 10.03
N SER A 346 14.99 -37.35 10.58
CA SER A 346 15.21 -38.50 11.47
C SER A 346 15.73 -39.73 10.73
N SER A 347 16.38 -40.65 11.46
CA SER A 347 16.82 -41.96 10.94
C SER A 347 15.65 -42.77 10.39
N ASP A 348 14.57 -42.90 11.17
CA ASP A 348 13.38 -43.66 10.79
C ASP A 348 12.72 -43.09 9.52
N ALA A 349 12.79 -41.76 9.32
CA ALA A 349 12.31 -41.15 8.10
C ALA A 349 13.16 -41.56 6.89
N LYS A 350 14.49 -41.63 7.04
CA LYS A 350 15.40 -42.09 5.97
C LYS A 350 15.16 -43.55 5.62
N GLU A 351 14.95 -44.41 6.63
CA GLU A 351 14.64 -45.83 6.43
C GLU A 351 13.32 -46.00 5.67
N LEU A 352 12.24 -45.35 6.11
CA LEU A 352 10.94 -45.45 5.45
C LEU A 352 10.94 -44.84 4.04
N ALA A 353 11.64 -43.72 3.83
CA ALA A 353 11.78 -43.14 2.49
C ALA A 353 12.52 -44.08 1.53
N PHE A 354 13.55 -44.79 2.02
CA PHE A 354 14.27 -45.79 1.23
C PHE A 354 13.35 -46.94 0.79
N GLU A 355 12.47 -47.43 1.68
CA GLU A 355 11.47 -48.45 1.32
C GLU A 355 10.53 -47.98 0.20
N PHE A 356 10.21 -46.69 0.16
CA PHE A 356 9.40 -46.08 -0.89
C PHE A 356 10.19 -45.61 -2.12
N GLY A 357 11.51 -45.82 -2.16
CA GLY A 357 12.37 -45.38 -3.26
C GLY A 357 12.52 -43.86 -3.36
N ILE A 358 12.33 -43.12 -2.26
CA ILE A 358 12.45 -41.66 -2.18
C ILE A 358 13.79 -41.29 -1.56
N GLU A 359 14.54 -40.40 -2.22
CA GLU A 359 15.74 -39.78 -1.64
C GLU A 359 15.36 -38.63 -0.70
N LEU A 360 15.92 -38.60 0.51
CA LEU A 360 15.76 -37.46 1.42
C LEU A 360 17.02 -36.60 1.44
N TYR A 361 16.84 -35.29 1.31
CA TYR A 361 17.92 -34.33 1.36
C TYR A 361 17.65 -33.23 2.39
N THR A 362 18.65 -32.99 3.23
CA THR A 362 18.83 -31.68 3.85
C THR A 362 19.22 -30.66 2.77
N LEU A 363 19.11 -29.36 3.11
CA LEU A 363 19.50 -28.30 2.17
C LEU A 363 20.97 -28.41 1.69
N GLY A 364 21.88 -28.82 2.58
CA GLY A 364 23.28 -29.02 2.24
C GLY A 364 23.51 -30.21 1.30
N GLU A 365 22.85 -31.35 1.56
CA GLU A 365 22.92 -32.54 0.69
C GLU A 365 22.31 -32.23 -0.69
N PHE A 366 21.21 -31.47 -0.73
CA PHE A 366 20.60 -31.01 -1.97
C PHE A 366 21.59 -30.20 -2.84
N TYR A 367 22.42 -29.35 -2.24
CA TYR A 367 23.48 -28.65 -2.98
C TYR A 367 24.61 -29.55 -3.46
N GLY A 368 24.90 -30.64 -2.73
CA GLY A 368 25.76 -31.72 -3.22
C GLY A 368 25.15 -32.36 -4.47
N PHE A 369 23.89 -32.77 -4.38
CA PHE A 369 23.14 -33.40 -5.47
C PHE A 369 23.11 -32.52 -6.73
N ILE A 370 22.74 -31.24 -6.62
CA ILE A 370 22.68 -30.31 -7.77
C ILE A 370 24.05 -30.11 -8.44
N ARG A 371 25.16 -30.20 -7.69
CA ARG A 371 26.52 -30.13 -8.26
C ARG A 371 26.91 -31.41 -9.00
N GLY A 372 26.34 -32.55 -8.61
CA GLY A 372 26.66 -33.87 -9.18
C GLY A 372 25.87 -34.23 -10.44
N ILE A 373 24.73 -33.56 -10.69
CA ILE A 373 23.91 -33.74 -11.90
C ILE A 373 24.24 -32.76 -13.00
#